data_AF-A0A356PWB0-F1
#
_entry.id   AF-A0A356PWB0-F1
#
_cell.length_a   1.000
_cell.length_b   1.000
_cell.length_c   1.000
_cell.angle_alpha   90.00
_cell.angle_beta   90.00
_cell.angle_gamma   90.00
#
_symmetry.space_group_name_H-M   'P 1'
#
loop_
_entity.id
_entity.type
_entity.pdbx_description
1 polymer ?
#
loop_
_entity_poly.entity_id
_entity_poly.type
_entity_poly.pdbx_seq_one_letter_code
_entity_poly.pdbx_strand_id
1 'polypeptide(L)'
;LHSHDIKVVLCTPTATPPKWLVDTMPDMLATGRDGRQRGFGSRRHYSFAHMGYRRECARITRIIAAQCGQHPAVIGWQTDNEYGCHDTTLSYSPVDLAGFRDWLAQRYQSVERLNRAWGNVFWSMQYRHFDEVELPNQTVTEANPAHWLDFYRFTSQMVAEFNK
;
A
#
# COMPACT_ATOMS: atom_id res chain seq x y z
N LEU A 1 -32.31 7.04 -10.37
CA LEU A 1 -31.62 8.21 -9.77
C LEU A 1 -31.74 9.43 -10.66
N HIS A 2 -31.16 9.43 -11.86
CA HIS A 2 -31.21 10.61 -12.75
C HIS A 2 -32.63 11.07 -13.13
N SER A 3 -33.52 10.14 -13.50
CA SER A 3 -34.92 10.45 -13.82
C SER A 3 -35.74 11.02 -12.65
N HIS A 4 -35.15 11.05 -11.45
CA HIS A 4 -35.73 11.61 -10.23
C HIS A 4 -34.85 12.76 -9.69
N ASP A 5 -34.01 13.35 -10.54
CA ASP A 5 -33.13 14.49 -10.25
C ASP A 5 -32.10 14.28 -9.11
N ILE A 6 -31.84 13.02 -8.72
CA ILE A 6 -30.84 12.69 -7.71
C ILE A 6 -29.44 12.75 -8.32
N LYS A 7 -28.58 13.58 -7.72
CA LYS A 7 -27.15 13.66 -8.04
C LYS A 7 -26.39 12.47 -7.46
N VAL A 8 -25.39 12.01 -8.19
CA VAL A 8 -24.65 10.77 -7.89
C VAL A 8 -23.17 11.08 -7.69
N VAL A 9 -22.61 10.57 -6.60
CA VAL A 9 -21.17 10.44 -6.41
C VAL A 9 -20.82 8.98 -6.68
N LEU A 10 -19.94 8.73 -7.65
CA LEU A 10 -19.50 7.37 -7.99
C LEU A 10 -18.24 7.01 -7.22
N CYS A 11 -18.14 5.77 -6.78
CA CYS A 11 -16.95 5.26 -6.09
C CYS A 11 -16.17 4.33 -7.01
N THR A 12 -14.84 4.42 -7.05
CA THR A 12 -14.03 3.42 -7.75
C THR A 12 -14.04 2.10 -6.95
N PRO A 13 -14.18 0.93 -7.61
CA PRO A 13 -14.43 -0.34 -6.93
C PRO A 13 -13.15 -1.02 -6.44
N THR A 14 -12.11 -0.26 -6.12
CA THR A 14 -10.79 -0.80 -5.77
C THR A 14 -10.72 -1.32 -4.33
N ALA A 15 -11.73 -1.10 -3.48
CA ALA A 15 -11.66 -1.59 -2.10
C ALA A 15 -11.78 -3.12 -1.98
N THR A 16 -12.41 -3.77 -2.97
CA THR A 16 -12.80 -5.19 -2.92
C THR A 16 -12.52 -5.88 -4.26
N PRO A 17 -11.25 -6.19 -4.56
CA PRO A 17 -10.92 -6.91 -5.79
C PRO A 17 -11.59 -8.29 -5.79
N PRO A 18 -12.12 -8.74 -6.95
CA PRO A 18 -12.83 -10.00 -7.05
C PRO A 18 -11.88 -11.19 -6.85
N LYS A 19 -12.43 -12.33 -6.42
CA LYS A 19 -11.67 -13.55 -6.09
C LYS A 19 -10.76 -14.02 -7.23
N TRP A 20 -11.23 -13.97 -8.48
CA TRP A 20 -10.41 -14.38 -9.63
C TRP A 20 -9.16 -13.52 -9.81
N LEU A 21 -9.20 -12.24 -9.43
CA LEU A 21 -8.06 -11.35 -9.53
C LEU A 21 -7.03 -11.68 -8.45
N VAL A 22 -7.52 -11.94 -7.24
CA VAL A 22 -6.70 -12.44 -6.11
C VAL A 22 -6.03 -13.76 -6.48
N ASP A 23 -6.74 -14.67 -7.13
CA ASP A 23 -6.19 -15.96 -7.56
C ASP A 23 -5.13 -15.82 -8.66
N THR A 24 -5.23 -14.76 -9.48
CA THR A 24 -4.26 -14.47 -10.54
C THR A 24 -2.99 -13.79 -10.00
N MET A 25 -3.11 -13.01 -8.92
CA MET A 25 -2.01 -12.28 -8.28
C MET A 25 -2.00 -12.53 -6.77
N PRO A 26 -1.67 -13.75 -6.30
CA PRO A 26 -1.74 -14.09 -4.88
C PRO A 26 -0.77 -13.25 -4.02
N ASP A 27 0.28 -12.70 -4.62
CA ASP A 27 1.24 -11.76 -4.03
C ASP A 27 0.66 -10.35 -3.78
N MET A 28 -0.55 -10.06 -4.28
CA MET A 28 -1.24 -8.81 -3.97
C MET A 28 -1.73 -8.74 -2.52
N LEU A 29 -1.94 -9.89 -1.87
CA LEU A 29 -2.54 -9.96 -0.55
C LEU A 29 -1.59 -9.35 0.50
N ALA A 30 -2.14 -8.45 1.32
CA ALA A 30 -1.40 -7.87 2.43
C ALA A 30 -1.02 -8.93 3.48
N THR A 31 0.04 -8.67 4.23
CA THR A 31 0.46 -9.50 5.37
C THR A 31 0.32 -8.70 6.66
N GLY A 32 -0.29 -9.30 7.68
CA GLY A 32 -0.42 -8.70 9.01
C GLY A 32 0.91 -8.58 9.75
N ARG A 33 0.93 -7.82 10.85
CA ARG A 33 2.15 -7.64 11.67
C ARG A 33 2.69 -8.95 12.24
N ASP A 34 1.81 -9.93 12.42
CA ASP A 34 2.10 -11.30 12.87
C ASP A 34 2.66 -12.20 11.75
N GLY A 35 2.90 -11.67 10.55
CA GLY A 35 3.43 -12.40 9.40
C GLY A 35 2.39 -13.25 8.67
N ARG A 36 1.11 -13.20 9.07
CA ARG A 36 0.05 -13.98 8.42
C ARG A 36 -0.56 -13.20 7.25
N GLN A 37 -0.77 -13.90 6.15
CA GLN A 37 -1.43 -13.32 4.98
C GLN A 37 -2.90 -13.00 5.29
N ARG A 38 -3.37 -11.84 4.82
CA ARG A 38 -4.76 -11.37 4.96
C ARG A 38 -5.55 -11.75 3.72
N GLY A 39 -6.22 -12.90 3.78
CA GLY A 39 -6.90 -13.51 2.63
C GLY A 39 -8.22 -12.87 2.23
N PHE A 40 -8.76 -13.37 1.11
CA PHE A 40 -10.08 -13.02 0.59
C PHE A 40 -11.23 -13.49 1.52
N GLY A 41 -12.38 -12.83 1.43
CA GLY A 41 -13.61 -13.17 2.17
C GLY A 41 -14.25 -11.98 2.88
N SER A 42 -13.58 -10.82 2.86
CA SER A 42 -14.09 -9.55 3.39
C SER A 42 -13.75 -8.39 2.44
N ARG A 43 -12.97 -7.40 2.89
CA ARG A 43 -12.59 -6.21 2.12
C ARG A 43 -11.13 -5.82 2.39
N ARG A 44 -10.55 -5.02 1.48
CA ARG A 44 -9.23 -4.40 1.64
C ARG A 44 -8.06 -5.40 1.75
N HIS A 45 -8.21 -6.58 1.16
CA HIS A 45 -7.22 -7.66 1.10
C HIS A 45 -6.17 -7.41 0.01
N TYR A 46 -5.50 -6.26 0.06
CA TYR A 46 -4.43 -5.89 -0.88
C TYR A 46 -3.33 -5.06 -0.21
N SER A 47 -2.09 -5.16 -0.70
CA SER A 47 -1.01 -4.21 -0.38
C SER A 47 -1.04 -3.02 -1.34
N PHE A 48 -0.87 -1.81 -0.79
CA PHE A 48 -0.69 -0.60 -1.59
C PHE A 48 0.62 -0.57 -2.38
N ALA A 49 1.63 -1.35 -1.97
CA ALA A 49 2.91 -1.45 -2.68
C ALA A 49 2.85 -2.39 -3.90
N HIS A 50 1.77 -3.18 -4.07
CA HIS A 50 1.67 -4.15 -5.16
C HIS A 50 1.40 -3.49 -6.52
N MET A 51 2.42 -3.43 -7.38
CA MET A 51 2.36 -2.76 -8.70
C MET A 51 1.41 -3.42 -9.70
N GLY A 52 1.25 -4.75 -9.65
CA GLY A 52 0.24 -5.45 -10.47
C GLY A 52 -1.17 -4.97 -10.14
N TYR A 53 -1.44 -4.76 -8.85
CA TYR A 53 -2.75 -4.33 -8.39
C TYR A 53 -3.01 -2.85 -8.70
N ARG A 54 -1.99 -1.99 -8.57
CA ARG A 54 -2.07 -0.59 -9.05
C ARG A 54 -2.45 -0.51 -10.53
N ARG A 55 -1.86 -1.36 -11.38
CA ARG A 55 -2.19 -1.42 -12.82
C ARG A 55 -3.64 -1.84 -13.08
N GLU A 56 -4.14 -2.82 -12.34
CA GLU A 56 -5.54 -3.26 -12.45
C GLU A 56 -6.53 -2.21 -11.93
N CYS A 57 -6.18 -1.51 -10.85
CA CYS A 57 -6.94 -0.38 -10.32
C CYS A 57 -7.02 0.76 -11.35
N ALA A 58 -5.90 1.09 -12.00
CA ALA A 58 -5.88 2.08 -13.08
C ALA A 58 -6.74 1.62 -14.27
N ARG A 59 -6.69 0.33 -14.64
CA ARG A 59 -7.50 -0.24 -15.73
C ARG A 59 -9.00 -0.10 -15.45
N ILE A 60 -9.48 -0.58 -14.31
CA ILE A 60 -10.92 -0.54 -13.99
C ILE A 60 -11.42 0.89 -13.78
N THR A 61 -10.61 1.76 -13.16
CA THR A 61 -10.95 3.17 -12.95
C THR A 61 -11.11 3.90 -14.28
N ARG A 62 -10.22 3.67 -15.25
CA ARG A 62 -10.34 4.25 -16.60
C ARG A 62 -11.61 3.78 -17.32
N ILE A 63 -11.97 2.50 -17.21
CA ILE A 63 -13.18 1.95 -17.82
C ILE A 63 -14.42 2.63 -17.25
N ILE A 64 -14.52 2.72 -15.92
CA ILE A 64 -15.69 3.32 -15.26
C ILE A 64 -15.76 4.83 -15.53
N ALA A 65 -14.62 5.52 -15.52
CA ALA A 65 -14.57 6.95 -15.86
C ALA A 65 -14.98 7.21 -17.31
N ALA A 66 -14.54 6.37 -18.26
CA ALA A 66 -14.94 6.50 -19.67
C ALA A 66 -16.44 6.24 -19.87
N GLN A 67 -16.99 5.22 -19.19
CA GLN A 67 -18.39 4.82 -19.35
C GLN A 67 -19.36 5.77 -18.66
N CYS A 68 -19.02 6.24 -17.46
CA CYS A 68 -19.95 6.97 -16.59
C CYS A 68 -19.59 8.45 -16.40
N GLY A 69 -18.37 8.86 -16.72
CA GLY A 69 -17.84 10.18 -16.35
C GLY A 69 -18.50 11.37 -17.04
N GLN A 70 -19.18 11.15 -18.17
CA GLN A 70 -19.94 12.18 -18.88
C GLN A 70 -21.45 12.13 -18.58
N HIS A 71 -21.90 11.23 -17.70
CA HIS A 71 -23.32 11.10 -17.39
C HIS A 71 -23.79 12.30 -16.54
N PRO A 72 -24.88 13.01 -16.92
CA PRO A 72 -25.27 14.31 -16.32
C PRO A 72 -25.68 14.24 -14.84
N ALA A 73 -25.99 13.05 -14.33
CA ALA A 73 -26.24 12.84 -12.90
C ALA A 73 -24.97 12.73 -12.05
N VAL A 74 -23.80 12.46 -12.63
CA VAL A 74 -22.55 12.27 -11.88
C VAL A 74 -21.95 13.62 -11.55
N ILE A 75 -21.79 13.92 -10.26
CA ILE A 75 -21.28 15.22 -9.76
C ILE A 75 -19.90 15.13 -9.11
N GLY A 76 -19.37 13.92 -8.93
CA GLY A 76 -18.09 13.72 -8.28
C GLY A 76 -17.74 12.25 -8.15
N TRP A 77 -16.53 12.04 -7.63
CA TRP A 77 -15.94 10.73 -7.45
C TRP A 77 -15.40 10.57 -6.03
N GLN A 78 -15.61 9.39 -5.48
CA GLN A 78 -14.89 8.90 -4.31
C GLN A 78 -13.87 7.86 -4.79
N THR A 79 -12.64 8.01 -4.33
CA THR A 79 -11.57 7.04 -4.57
C THR A 79 -11.63 5.92 -3.54
N ASP A 80 -11.72 4.68 -4.01
CA ASP A 80 -11.77 3.49 -3.17
C ASP A 80 -12.88 3.60 -2.10
N ASN A 81 -12.63 3.06 -0.90
CA ASN A 81 -13.48 3.21 0.27
C ASN A 81 -12.64 3.05 1.55
N GLU A 82 -12.44 4.15 2.28
CA GLU A 82 -11.78 4.16 3.61
C GLU A 82 -10.37 3.56 3.59
N TYR A 83 -9.43 4.21 2.90
CA TYR A 83 -8.02 3.79 2.91
C TYR A 83 -7.53 3.57 4.35
N GLY A 84 -6.94 2.39 4.58
CA GLY A 84 -6.38 2.03 5.87
C GLY A 84 -7.33 1.37 6.88
N CYS A 85 -8.64 1.38 6.65
CA CYS A 85 -9.58 0.73 7.56
C CYS A 85 -9.21 -0.75 7.81
N HIS A 86 -9.36 -1.22 9.05
CA HIS A 86 -8.91 -2.54 9.51
C HIS A 86 -7.39 -2.71 9.50
N ASP A 87 -6.64 -1.66 9.82
CA ASP A 87 -5.17 -1.65 9.87
C ASP A 87 -4.53 -2.12 8.55
N THR A 88 -5.05 -1.65 7.41
CA THR A 88 -4.58 -2.08 6.08
C THR A 88 -3.57 -1.13 5.45
N THR A 89 -3.16 -0.05 6.13
CA THR A 89 -2.05 0.78 5.65
C THR A 89 -0.71 0.06 5.83
N LEU A 90 -0.54 -0.62 6.97
CA LEU A 90 0.65 -1.42 7.26
C LEU A 90 0.47 -2.82 6.69
N SER A 91 1.35 -3.20 5.77
CA SER A 91 1.45 -4.54 5.25
C SER A 91 2.90 -4.99 5.27
N TYR A 92 3.14 -6.25 5.62
CA TYR A 92 4.46 -6.82 5.82
C TYR A 92 4.78 -7.93 4.83
N SER A 93 4.29 -7.79 3.60
CA SER A 93 4.48 -8.79 2.55
C SER A 93 5.83 -8.60 1.83
N PRO A 94 6.29 -9.58 1.04
CA PRO A 94 7.51 -9.42 0.24
C PRO A 94 7.51 -8.20 -0.69
N VAL A 95 6.35 -7.79 -1.21
CA VAL A 95 6.26 -6.60 -2.07
C VAL A 95 6.37 -5.30 -1.28
N ASP A 96 5.95 -5.28 -0.01
CA ASP A 96 6.15 -4.13 0.88
C ASP A 96 7.63 -3.99 1.25
N LEU A 97 8.33 -5.10 1.49
CA LEU A 97 9.77 -5.11 1.76
C LEU A 97 10.56 -4.57 0.57
N ALA A 98 10.27 -5.06 -0.64
CA ALA A 98 10.92 -4.57 -1.86
C ALA A 98 10.69 -3.05 -2.05
N GLY A 99 9.43 -2.60 -1.94
CA GLY A 99 9.10 -1.18 -2.05
C GLY A 99 9.76 -0.33 -0.95
N PHE A 100 9.89 -0.86 0.26
CA PHE A 100 10.53 -0.14 1.36
C PHE A 100 12.03 0.03 1.14
N ARG A 101 12.73 -1.00 0.65
CA ARG A 101 14.15 -0.91 0.27
C ARG A 101 14.37 0.14 -0.80
N ASP A 102 13.54 0.16 -1.85
CA ASP A 102 13.59 1.16 -2.90
C ASP A 102 13.34 2.57 -2.37
N TRP A 103 12.35 2.72 -1.49
CA TRP A 103 12.02 4.01 -0.86
C TRP A 103 13.18 4.52 0.00
N LEU A 104 13.82 3.66 0.79
CA LEU A 104 15.00 4.01 1.60
C LEU A 104 16.18 4.41 0.72
N ALA A 105 16.42 3.68 -0.37
CA ALA A 105 17.47 4.01 -1.34
C ALA A 105 17.24 5.40 -1.94
N GLN A 106 16.01 5.72 -2.35
CA GLN A 106 15.63 7.04 -2.87
C GLN A 106 15.73 8.14 -1.80
N ARG A 107 15.39 7.85 -0.54
CA ARG A 107 15.45 8.84 0.53
C ARG A 107 16.87 9.16 0.97
N TYR A 108 17.67 8.13 1.20
CA TYR A 108 18.98 8.26 1.85
C TYR A 108 20.14 8.32 0.86
N GLN A 109 19.96 7.83 -0.37
CA GLN A 109 20.95 7.81 -1.46
C GLN A 109 22.20 6.98 -1.20
N SER A 110 22.49 6.61 0.06
CA SER A 110 23.55 5.67 0.43
C SER A 110 23.22 4.99 1.76
N VAL A 111 23.68 3.74 1.95
CA VAL A 111 23.42 2.99 3.18
C VAL A 111 24.15 3.60 4.38
N GLU A 112 25.28 4.27 4.17
CA GLU A 112 26.00 4.98 5.22
C GLU A 112 25.20 6.17 5.75
N ARG A 113 24.47 6.87 4.88
CA ARG A 113 23.55 7.95 5.29
C ARG A 113 22.38 7.40 6.10
N LEU A 114 21.82 6.26 5.69
CA LEU A 114 20.79 5.56 6.48
C LEU A 114 21.32 5.14 7.85
N ASN A 115 22.46 4.43 7.90
CA ASN A 115 23.05 3.95 9.14
C ASN A 115 23.34 5.09 10.14
N ARG A 116 23.84 6.24 9.63
CA ARG A 116 24.02 7.44 10.47
C ARG A 116 22.70 8.02 10.94
N ALA A 117 21.71 8.14 10.07
CA ALA A 117 20.41 8.72 10.40
C ALA A 117 19.63 7.87 11.42
N TRP A 118 19.71 6.55 11.32
CA TRP A 118 19.05 5.63 12.24
C TRP A 118 19.87 5.35 13.50
N GLY A 119 21.14 5.77 13.57
CA GLY A 119 22.00 5.47 14.71
C GLY A 119 22.29 3.97 14.85
N ASN A 120 22.39 3.26 13.72
CA ASN A 120 22.49 1.80 13.66
C ASN A 120 23.77 1.20 14.31
N VAL A 121 24.68 2.03 14.82
CA VAL A 121 25.78 1.58 15.66
C VAL A 121 25.27 0.92 16.96
N PHE A 122 24.12 1.37 17.47
CA PHE A 122 23.49 0.76 18.63
C PHE A 122 23.05 -0.67 18.30
N TRP A 123 23.37 -1.62 19.19
CA TRP A 123 23.14 -3.06 19.01
C TRP A 123 23.60 -3.64 17.67
N SER A 124 24.63 -3.04 17.05
CA SER A 124 25.25 -3.54 15.81
C SER A 124 24.26 -3.72 14.64
N MET A 125 23.29 -2.82 14.49
CA MET A 125 22.26 -2.86 13.44
C MET A 125 22.73 -2.29 12.08
N GLN A 126 24.03 -2.10 11.86
CA GLN A 126 24.53 -1.46 10.63
C GLN A 126 24.32 -2.35 9.40
N TYR A 127 23.73 -1.79 8.36
CA TYR A 127 23.54 -2.46 7.07
C TYR A 127 24.69 -2.15 6.10
N ARG A 128 25.06 -3.12 5.26
CA ARG A 128 26.09 -3.00 4.22
C ARG A 128 25.53 -2.53 2.88
N HIS A 129 24.25 -2.77 2.63
CA HIS A 129 23.49 -2.29 1.49
C HIS A 129 21.99 -2.33 1.82
N PHE A 130 21.16 -1.64 1.02
CA PHE A 130 19.72 -1.57 1.28
C PHE A 130 19.03 -2.94 1.24
N ASP A 131 19.56 -3.91 0.47
CA ASP A 131 18.98 -5.26 0.41
C ASP A 131 19.12 -6.07 1.72
N GLU A 132 19.91 -5.61 2.69
CA GLU A 132 19.95 -6.22 4.04
C GLU A 132 18.88 -5.67 4.98
N VAL A 133 18.22 -4.57 4.62
CA VAL A 133 17.17 -3.98 5.44
C VAL A 133 15.98 -4.93 5.41
N GLU A 134 15.50 -5.35 6.58
CA GLU A 134 14.25 -6.09 6.73
C GLU A 134 13.12 -5.16 7.19
N LEU A 135 11.88 -5.64 7.24
CA LEU A 135 10.78 -4.88 7.83
C LEU A 135 10.89 -4.84 9.36
N PRO A 136 10.33 -3.81 10.03
CA PRO A 136 10.51 -3.65 11.48
C PRO A 136 9.62 -4.57 12.34
N ASN A 137 8.84 -5.49 11.75
CA ASN A 137 8.03 -6.47 12.48
C ASN A 137 8.83 -7.74 12.81
N GLN A 138 8.34 -8.49 13.81
CA GLN A 138 8.90 -9.80 14.19
C GLN A 138 10.39 -9.81 14.59
N THR A 139 10.95 -8.67 14.99
CA THR A 139 12.23 -8.61 15.68
C THR A 139 12.13 -9.29 17.06
N VAL A 140 13.25 -9.80 17.59
CA VAL A 140 13.29 -10.50 18.90
C VAL A 140 12.77 -9.61 20.03
N THR A 141 13.08 -8.32 19.99
CA THR A 141 12.55 -7.28 20.88
C THR A 141 12.31 -6.00 20.06
N GLU A 142 12.16 -4.84 20.70
CA GLU A 142 11.89 -3.57 20.05
C GLU A 142 12.85 -3.29 18.87
N ALA A 143 12.27 -3.04 17.69
CA ALA A 143 13.03 -2.52 16.56
C ALA A 143 13.34 -1.03 16.76
N ASN A 144 14.36 -0.54 16.07
CA ASN A 144 14.78 0.86 16.12
C ASN A 144 13.59 1.82 15.83
N PRO A 145 13.34 2.85 16.66
CA PRO A 145 12.25 3.79 16.42
C PRO A 145 12.39 4.57 15.10
N ALA A 146 13.61 4.84 14.63
CA ALA A 146 13.84 5.47 13.33
C ALA A 146 13.39 4.56 12.18
N HIS A 147 13.63 3.25 12.31
CA HIS A 147 13.19 2.24 11.37
C HIS A 147 11.64 2.18 11.32
N TRP A 148 10.97 2.10 12.48
CA TRP A 148 9.51 2.16 12.55
C TRP A 148 8.93 3.41 11.90
N LEU A 149 9.49 4.57 12.21
CA LEU A 149 9.00 5.85 11.70
C LEU A 149 9.11 5.94 10.18
N ASP A 150 10.22 5.48 9.61
CA ASP A 150 10.39 5.47 8.16
C ASP A 150 9.50 4.44 7.48
N PHE A 151 9.23 3.30 8.10
CA PHE A 151 8.25 2.35 7.59
C PHE A 151 6.81 2.93 7.60
N TYR A 152 6.45 3.71 8.63
CA TYR A 152 5.18 4.45 8.65
C TYR A 152 5.09 5.52 7.56
N ARG A 153 6.19 6.24 7.31
CA ARG A 153 6.25 7.21 6.20
C ARG A 153 6.12 6.54 4.84
N PHE A 154 6.84 5.44 4.63
CA PHE A 154 6.76 4.65 3.40
C PHE A 154 5.33 4.16 3.15
N THR A 155 4.71 3.48 4.11
CA THR A 155 3.36 2.94 3.96
C THR A 155 2.32 4.04 3.71
N SER A 156 2.43 5.18 4.40
CA SER A 156 1.60 6.36 4.12
C SER A 156 1.80 6.90 2.70
N GLN A 157 3.06 6.99 2.23
CA GLN A 157 3.37 7.40 0.86
C GLN A 157 2.80 6.42 -0.18
N MET A 158 2.83 5.11 0.08
CA MET A 158 2.23 4.12 -0.83
C MET A 158 0.72 4.31 -0.99
N VAL A 159 0.01 4.71 0.07
CA VAL A 159 -1.42 5.09 -0.02
C VAL A 159 -1.59 6.35 -0.87
N ALA A 160 -0.78 7.38 -0.62
CA ALA A 160 -0.85 8.64 -1.36
C ALA A 160 -0.57 8.44 -2.87
N GLU A 161 0.43 7.63 -3.20
CA GLU A 161 0.76 7.28 -4.58
C GLU A 161 -0.28 6.41 -5.25
N PHE A 162 -0.91 5.48 -4.52
CA PHE A 162 -2.00 4.66 -5.05
C PHE A 162 -3.21 5.53 -5.46
N ASN A 163 -3.47 6.60 -4.71
CA ASN A 163 -4.59 7.50 -4.96
C ASN A 163 -4.34 8.52 -6.09
N LYS A 164 -3.07 8.80 -6.42
CA LYS A 164 -2.67 9.85 -7.37
C LYS A 164 -2.97 9.48 -8.82
#